data_AF-A0A549SFW3-F1
#
_entry.id   AF-A0A549SFW3-F1
#
_cell.length_a   1.000
_cell.length_b   1.000
_cell.length_c   1.000
_cell.angle_alpha   90.00
_cell.angle_beta   90.00
_cell.angle_gamma   90.00
#
_symmetry.space_group_name_H-M   'P 1'
#
loop_
_entity.id
_entity.type
_entity.pdbx_description
1 polymer ?
#
loop_
_entity_poly.entity_id
_entity_poly.type
_entity_poly.pdbx_seq_one_letter_code
_entity_poly.pdbx_strand_id
1 'polypeptide(L)'
;MSERRIPENTSGYARWLADQIAKRASGIRLSPTTSLFVGMALEGYADWLDRTEAKTLPFVVTAIEPADTGAGEVVAAALNLHVATAAYTAAIMTRPGARIMLRHGTRVVSVSDKQSTGDAGHDADQQTKARSGKTSHE
;
A
#
# COMPACT_ATOMS: atom_id res chain seq x y z
N MET A 1 -26.81 -4.56 21.63
CA MET A 1 -25.66 -4.35 20.72
C MET A 1 -24.47 -5.04 21.35
N SER A 2 -24.05 -6.19 20.83
CA SER A 2 -22.96 -6.97 21.43
C SER A 2 -21.61 -6.34 21.11
N GLU A 3 -20.87 -5.94 22.14
CA GLU A 3 -19.46 -5.54 22.01
C GLU A 3 -18.69 -6.66 21.33
N ARG A 4 -18.19 -6.39 20.12
CA ARG A 4 -17.33 -7.30 19.38
C ARG A 4 -16.01 -7.41 20.16
N ARG A 5 -15.84 -8.47 20.96
CA ARG A 5 -14.58 -8.74 21.66
C ARG A 5 -13.48 -8.97 20.61
N ILE A 6 -12.55 -8.04 20.52
CA ILE A 6 -11.36 -8.20 19.67
C ILE A 6 -10.45 -9.22 20.37
N PRO A 7 -10.04 -10.31 19.70
CA PRO A 7 -9.16 -11.30 20.29
C PRO A 7 -7.84 -10.67 20.74
N GLU A 8 -7.41 -11.00 21.95
CA GLU A 8 -6.13 -10.56 22.51
C GLU A 8 -4.96 -11.06 21.63
N ASN A 9 -3.84 -10.33 21.62
CA ASN A 9 -2.65 -10.65 20.82
C ASN A 9 -2.82 -10.60 19.29
N THR A 10 -3.84 -9.89 18.80
CA THR A 10 -3.96 -9.55 17.37
C THR A 10 -3.45 -8.13 17.11
N SER A 11 -3.00 -7.85 15.89
CA SER A 11 -2.64 -6.49 15.48
C SER A 11 -3.80 -5.51 15.66
N GLY A 12 -5.04 -5.96 15.37
CA GLY A 12 -6.27 -5.21 15.64
C GLY A 12 -6.47 -4.86 17.12
N TYR A 13 -6.13 -5.78 18.04
CA TYR A 13 -6.20 -5.51 19.47
C TYR A 13 -5.14 -4.50 19.92
N ALA A 14 -3.91 -4.64 19.42
CA ALA A 14 -2.82 -3.71 19.74
C ALA A 14 -3.13 -2.28 19.26
N ARG A 15 -3.64 -2.10 18.02
CA ARG A 15 -4.08 -0.79 17.51
C ARG A 15 -5.26 -0.22 18.28
N TRP A 16 -6.25 -1.06 18.58
CA TRP A 16 -7.38 -0.62 19.39
C TRP A 16 -6.92 -0.14 20.77
N LEU A 17 -5.99 -0.84 21.41
CA LEU A 17 -5.46 -0.45 22.71
C LEU A 17 -4.64 0.84 22.64
N ALA A 18 -3.83 1.02 21.60
CA ALA A 18 -3.11 2.27 21.35
C ALA A 18 -4.07 3.46 21.21
N ASP A 19 -5.13 3.29 20.42
CA ASP A 19 -6.18 4.29 20.22
C ASP A 19 -6.95 4.60 21.52
N GLN A 20 -7.25 3.60 22.35
CA GLN A 20 -7.86 3.82 23.66
C GLN A 20 -6.95 4.61 24.60
N ILE A 21 -5.65 4.34 24.60
CA ILE A 21 -4.67 5.06 25.43
C ILE A 21 -4.52 6.50 24.96
N ALA A 22 -4.50 6.73 23.64
CA ALA A 22 -4.45 8.07 23.06
C ALA A 22 -5.72 8.89 23.39
N LYS A 23 -6.90 8.27 23.30
CA LYS A 23 -8.20 8.93 23.55
C LYS A 23 -8.48 9.18 25.03
N ARG A 24 -7.97 8.33 25.94
CA ARG A 24 -8.22 8.43 27.39
C ARG A 24 -7.02 8.97 28.16
N ALA A 25 -6.49 10.13 27.74
CA ALA A 25 -5.45 10.82 28.50
C ALA A 25 -5.88 11.16 29.94
N SER A 26 -7.18 11.34 30.19
CA SER A 26 -7.76 11.44 31.53
C SER A 26 -8.36 10.09 31.98
N GLY A 27 -7.78 9.50 33.04
CA GLY A 27 -8.27 8.27 33.66
C GLY A 27 -7.27 7.10 33.66
N ILE A 28 -6.19 7.21 32.89
CA ILE A 28 -5.06 6.27 32.94
C ILE A 28 -4.08 6.78 34.00
N ARG A 29 -3.64 5.91 34.93
CA ARG A 29 -2.57 6.22 35.91
C ARG A 29 -1.18 6.24 35.25
N LEU A 30 -1.06 6.89 34.10
CA LEU A 30 0.20 7.09 33.38
C LEU A 30 0.38 8.59 33.16
N SER A 31 1.64 9.04 33.22
CA SER A 31 1.95 10.40 32.79
C SER A 31 1.62 10.57 31.30
N PRO A 32 1.28 11.78 30.82
CA PRO A 32 1.01 12.01 29.39
C PRO A 32 2.14 11.50 28.48
N THR A 33 3.39 11.70 28.89
CA THR A 33 4.58 11.21 28.18
C THR A 33 4.63 9.69 28.13
N THR A 34 4.35 9.01 29.24
CA THR A 34 4.33 7.54 29.29
C THR A 34 3.21 6.97 28.42
N SER A 35 2.02 7.57 28.44
CA SER A 35 0.90 7.17 27.59
C SER A 35 1.26 7.26 26.10
N LEU A 36 1.97 8.32 25.69
CA LEU A 36 2.46 8.47 24.32
C LEU A 36 3.44 7.34 23.95
N PHE A 37 4.44 7.05 24.79
CA PHE A 37 5.39 5.97 24.54
C PHE A 37 4.74 4.60 24.44
N VAL A 38 3.77 4.30 25.32
CA VAL A 38 3.03 3.04 25.29
C VAL A 38 2.20 2.93 24.02
N GLY A 39 1.53 4.01 23.59
CA GLY A 39 0.80 4.05 22.32
C GLY A 39 1.72 3.75 21.13
N MET A 40 2.87 4.42 21.03
CA MET A 40 3.85 4.16 19.98
C MET A 40 4.39 2.71 20.00
N ALA A 41 4.64 2.16 21.19
CA ALA A 41 5.10 0.77 21.32
C ALA A 41 4.03 -0.24 20.87
N LEU A 42 2.76 0.03 21.15
CA LEU A 42 1.64 -0.82 20.73
C LEU A 42 1.41 -0.76 19.22
N GLU A 43 1.54 0.41 18.60
CA GLU A 43 1.51 0.54 17.13
C GLU A 43 2.65 -0.26 16.49
N GLY A 44 3.88 -0.12 17.01
CA GLY A 44 5.02 -0.91 16.54
C GLY A 44 4.85 -2.42 16.73
N TYR A 45 4.21 -2.84 17.82
CA TYR A 45 3.87 -4.24 18.07
C TYR A 45 2.80 -4.75 17.09
N ALA A 46 1.78 -3.95 16.80
CA ALA A 46 0.76 -4.28 15.81
C ALA A 46 1.36 -4.49 14.41
N ASP A 47 2.27 -3.61 14.00
CA ASP A 47 2.97 -3.73 12.72
C ASP A 47 3.86 -4.97 12.66
N TRP A 48 4.52 -5.32 13.77
CA TRP A 48 5.28 -6.55 13.88
C TRP A 48 4.39 -7.80 13.76
N LEU A 49 3.21 -7.80 14.39
CA LEU A 49 2.23 -8.88 14.27
C LEU A 49 1.72 -9.02 12.84
N ASP A 50 1.34 -7.92 12.19
CA ASP A 50 0.89 -7.94 10.78
C ASP A 50 1.96 -8.48 9.84
N ARG A 51 3.23 -8.07 10.03
CA ARG A 51 4.35 -8.61 9.24
C ARG A 51 4.58 -10.10 9.50
N THR A 52 4.33 -10.56 10.72
CA THR A 52 4.51 -11.97 11.10
C THR A 52 3.40 -12.83 10.53
N GLU A 53 2.15 -12.37 10.60
CA GLU A 53 1.00 -13.03 9.99
C GLU A 53 1.09 -12.99 8.46
N ALA A 54 1.51 -11.87 7.86
CA ALA A 54 1.72 -11.78 6.42
C ALA A 54 2.73 -12.81 5.88
N LYS A 55 3.73 -13.22 6.68
CA LYS A 55 4.69 -14.27 6.28
C LYS A 55 4.06 -15.66 6.16
N THR A 56 2.95 -15.93 6.84
CA THR A 56 2.26 -17.23 6.77
C THR A 56 1.24 -17.29 5.63
N LEU A 57 0.91 -16.15 5.03
CA LEU A 57 -0.08 -16.05 3.97
C LEU A 57 0.56 -16.19 2.58
N PRO A 58 -0.10 -16.90 1.65
CA PRO A 58 0.44 -17.18 0.34
C PRO A 58 0.51 -15.92 -0.53
N PHE A 59 -0.48 -15.02 -0.45
CA PHE A 59 -0.50 -13.79 -1.26
C PHE A 59 -0.16 -12.56 -0.42
N VAL A 60 0.85 -11.81 -0.85
CA VAL A 60 1.31 -10.61 -0.12
C VAL A 60 1.45 -9.44 -1.09
N VAL A 61 0.85 -8.30 -0.74
CA VAL A 61 0.95 -7.02 -1.44
C VAL A 61 1.90 -6.12 -0.65
N THR A 62 2.95 -5.66 -1.29
CA THR A 62 3.94 -4.74 -0.69
C THR A 62 4.03 -3.44 -1.48
N ALA A 63 4.07 -2.31 -0.79
CA ALA A 63 4.45 -1.01 -1.36
C ALA A 63 5.95 -0.80 -1.13
N ILE A 64 6.67 -0.44 -2.20
CA ILE A 64 8.07 -0.03 -2.16
C ILE A 64 8.07 1.48 -2.44
N GLU A 65 8.29 2.27 -1.40
CA GLU A 65 8.37 3.71 -1.55
C GLU A 65 9.75 4.14 -2.10
N PRO A 66 9.82 5.28 -2.82
CA PRO A 66 11.06 5.76 -3.42
C PRO A 66 12.16 6.17 -2.42
N ALA A 67 11.86 6.32 -1.14
CA ALA A 67 12.78 6.89 -0.15
C ALA A 67 13.64 5.82 0.55
N ASP A 68 14.93 5.79 0.19
CA ASP A 68 16.19 5.34 0.86
C ASP A 68 16.23 4.16 1.85
N THR A 69 15.13 3.51 2.19
CA THR A 69 15.12 2.42 3.18
C THR A 69 15.11 1.04 2.54
N GLY A 70 14.73 0.92 1.25
CA GLY A 70 14.61 -0.36 0.53
C GLY A 70 13.63 -1.36 1.16
N ALA A 71 13.00 -0.99 2.28
CA ALA A 71 12.12 -1.83 3.06
C ALA A 71 10.69 -1.67 2.52
N GLY A 72 10.19 -2.71 1.86
CA GLY A 72 8.80 -2.74 1.41
C GLY A 72 7.85 -2.81 2.60
N GLU A 73 6.84 -1.95 2.61
CA GLU A 73 5.72 -2.01 3.55
C GLU A 73 4.71 -3.06 3.07
N VAL A 74 4.29 -3.97 3.94
CA VAL A 74 3.19 -4.89 3.61
C VAL A 74 1.87 -4.11 3.69
N VAL A 75 1.21 -3.95 2.55
CA VAL A 75 -0.08 -3.26 2.44
C VAL A 75 -1.24 -4.20 2.72
N ALA A 76 -1.11 -5.46 2.28
CA ALA A 76 -2.10 -6.50 2.53
C ALA A 76 -1.48 -7.89 2.42
N ALA A 77 -2.07 -8.86 3.11
CA ALA A 77 -1.78 -10.27 2.93
C ALA A 77 -3.08 -11.07 2.98
N ALA A 78 -3.21 -12.12 2.16
CA ALA A 78 -4.43 -12.90 2.05
C ALA A 78 -4.18 -14.36 1.65
N LEU A 79 -5.10 -15.24 2.04
CA LEU A 79 -5.16 -16.63 1.57
C LEU A 79 -5.70 -16.73 0.14
N ASN A 80 -6.47 -15.75 -0.31
CA ASN A 80 -7.21 -15.79 -1.56
C ASN A 80 -6.65 -14.78 -2.58
N LEU A 81 -6.40 -15.24 -3.81
CA LEU A 81 -5.88 -14.41 -4.88
C LEU A 81 -6.78 -13.21 -5.21
N HIS A 82 -8.10 -13.38 -5.27
CA HIS A 82 -9.02 -12.29 -5.62
C HIS A 82 -8.98 -11.16 -4.59
N VAL A 83 -8.89 -11.51 -3.30
CA VAL A 83 -8.74 -10.52 -2.22
C VAL A 83 -7.41 -9.78 -2.36
N ALA A 84 -6.32 -10.52 -2.63
CA ALA A 84 -5.01 -9.92 -2.84
C ALA A 84 -4.95 -9.02 -4.09
N THR A 85 -5.62 -9.41 -5.18
CA THR A 85 -5.73 -8.61 -6.41
C THR A 85 -6.55 -7.34 -6.17
N ALA A 86 -7.67 -7.42 -5.43
CA ALA A 86 -8.44 -6.25 -5.07
C ALA A 86 -7.61 -5.27 -4.22
N ALA A 87 -6.87 -5.77 -3.23
CA ALA A 87 -5.96 -4.97 -2.41
C ALA A 87 -4.82 -4.36 -3.23
N TYR A 88 -4.24 -5.10 -4.18
CA TYR A 88 -3.21 -4.62 -5.10
C TYR A 88 -3.72 -3.45 -5.95
N THR A 89 -4.90 -3.59 -6.57
CA THR A 89 -5.50 -2.52 -7.38
C THR A 89 -5.83 -1.29 -6.54
N ALA A 90 -6.37 -1.49 -5.33
CA ALA A 90 -6.64 -0.40 -4.40
C ALA A 90 -5.34 0.32 -3.97
N ALA A 91 -4.26 -0.43 -3.72
CA ALA A 91 -2.96 0.11 -3.35
C ALA A 91 -2.34 0.97 -4.47
N ILE A 92 -2.48 0.56 -5.73
CA ILE A 92 -2.04 1.38 -6.88
C ILE A 92 -2.75 2.73 -6.89
N MET A 93 -4.08 2.71 -6.71
CA MET A 93 -4.90 3.93 -6.79
C MET A 93 -4.68 4.87 -5.61
N THR A 94 -4.39 4.33 -4.42
CA THR A 94 -4.26 5.12 -3.18
C THR A 94 -2.84 5.57 -2.89
N ARG A 95 -1.82 5.01 -3.56
CA ARG A 95 -0.40 5.34 -3.35
C ARG A 95 0.28 5.73 -4.68
N PRO A 96 -0.09 6.88 -5.26
CA PRO A 96 0.52 7.34 -6.51
C PRO A 96 2.04 7.52 -6.33
N GLY A 97 2.82 6.95 -7.27
CA GLY A 97 4.28 7.01 -7.26
C GLY A 97 4.98 5.93 -6.43
N ALA A 98 4.25 5.17 -5.60
CA ALA A 98 4.78 3.97 -4.96
C ALA A 98 4.82 2.81 -5.96
N ARG A 99 5.85 1.97 -5.86
CA ARG A 99 5.91 0.71 -6.61
C ARG A 99 5.20 -0.37 -5.81
N ILE A 100 4.05 -0.83 -6.28
CA ILE A 100 3.26 -1.86 -5.62
C ILE A 100 3.62 -3.22 -6.22
N MET A 101 3.81 -4.23 -5.38
CA MET A 101 4.17 -5.59 -5.80
C MET A 101 3.26 -6.61 -5.13
N LEU A 102 2.65 -7.49 -5.92
CA LEU A 102 1.91 -8.66 -5.46
C LEU A 102 2.79 -9.90 -5.62
N ARG A 103 2.92 -10.69 -4.55
CA ARG A 103 3.69 -11.93 -4.49
C ARG A 103 2.81 -13.11 -4.13
N HIS A 104 3.20 -14.29 -4.61
CA HIS A 104 2.72 -15.59 -4.15
C HIS A 104 3.91 -16.38 -3.56
N GLY A 105 4.00 -16.45 -2.23
CA GLY A 105 5.19 -16.92 -1.54
C GLY A 105 6.43 -16.10 -1.94
N THR A 106 7.46 -16.78 -2.46
CA THR A 106 8.68 -16.11 -2.92
C THR A 106 8.54 -15.48 -4.31
N ARG A 107 7.54 -15.89 -5.11
CA ARG A 107 7.38 -15.49 -6.51
C ARG A 107 6.63 -14.17 -6.65
N VAL A 108 7.10 -13.31 -7.55
CA VAL A 108 6.39 -12.09 -7.94
C VAL A 108 5.29 -12.46 -8.95
N VAL A 109 4.05 -12.04 -8.67
CA VAL A 109 2.88 -12.25 -9.53
C VAL A 109 2.60 -11.01 -10.37
N SER A 110 2.69 -9.82 -9.77
CA SER A 110 2.47 -8.55 -10.46
C SER A 110 3.26 -7.43 -9.79
N VAL A 111 3.63 -6.43 -10.59
CA VAL A 111 4.29 -5.21 -10.13
C VAL A 111 3.70 -4.04 -10.87
N SER A 112 3.38 -2.97 -10.15
CA SER A 112 2.98 -1.71 -10.77
C SER A 112 4.23 -0.95 -11.18
N ASP A 113 4.27 -0.49 -12.40
CA ASP A 113 5.28 0.48 -12.80
C ASP A 113 5.01 1.81 -12.08
N LYS A 114 6.06 2.59 -11.83
CA LYS A 114 5.86 3.99 -11.47
C LYS A 114 5.10 4.62 -12.63
N GLN A 115 3.91 5.16 -12.38
CA GLN A 115 3.33 6.11 -13.32
C GLN A 115 4.30 7.27 -13.41
N SER A 116 5.16 7.26 -14.43
CA SER A 116 5.85 8.46 -14.89
C SER A 116 4.75 9.46 -15.18
N THR A 117 4.70 10.54 -14.39
CA THR A 117 4.04 11.77 -14.80
C THR A 117 4.72 12.25 -16.07
N GLY A 118 4.24 11.77 -17.20
CA GLY A 118 4.70 12.09 -18.53
C GLY A 118 3.49 12.26 -19.41
N ASP A 119 2.73 13.33 -19.17
CA ASP A 119 1.74 13.82 -20.12
C ASP A 119 1.86 15.34 -20.26
N ALA A 120 2.60 15.74 -21.29
CA ALA A 120 2.43 16.99 -22.02
C ALA A 120 3.24 16.88 -23.33
N GLY A 121 2.92 15.88 -24.15
CA GLY A 121 3.42 15.73 -25.51
C GLY A 121 2.26 15.84 -26.49
N HIS A 122 1.82 17.07 -26.74
CA HIS A 122 0.74 17.41 -27.66
C HIS A 122 1.25 17.30 -29.11
N ASP A 123 1.53 16.10 -29.60
CA ASP A 123 1.82 15.82 -31.02
C ASP A 123 0.53 15.34 -31.71
N ALA A 124 -0.39 16.29 -31.91
CA ALA A 124 -1.46 16.16 -32.88
C ALA A 124 -1.06 16.92 -34.14
N ASP A 125 -0.09 16.39 -34.90
CA ASP A 125 0.18 16.92 -36.25
C ASP A 125 0.70 15.83 -37.20
N GLN A 126 -0.17 14.89 -37.55
CA GLN A 126 0.00 14.04 -38.75
C GLN A 126 -1.35 13.76 -39.40
N GLN A 127 -1.85 14.70 -40.19
CA GLN A 127 -2.51 14.41 -41.48
C GLN A 127 -2.87 15.70 -42.19
N THR A 128 -2.07 16.12 -43.17
CA THR A 128 -2.55 16.35 -44.55
C THR A 128 -1.42 16.82 -45.47
N LYS A 129 -1.51 16.37 -46.73
CA LYS A 129 -0.79 16.82 -47.94
C LYS A 129 0.67 16.41 -48.13
N ALA A 130 0.83 15.21 -48.70
CA ALA A 130 1.84 14.98 -49.73
C ALA A 130 1.39 13.88 -50.71
N ARG A 131 0.62 14.24 -51.75
CA ARG A 131 0.62 13.54 -53.06
C ARG A 131 -0.21 14.30 -54.10
N SER A 132 0.40 15.30 -54.72
CA SER A 132 0.14 15.63 -56.12
C SER A 132 1.35 16.36 -56.65
N GLY A 133 2.08 15.72 -57.57
CA GLY A 133 3.25 16.30 -58.21
C GLY A 133 4.33 15.29 -58.58
N LYS A 134 4.16 14.61 -59.71
CA LYS A 134 5.24 14.21 -60.64
C LYS A 134 4.59 13.87 -62.00
N THR A 135 4.70 14.77 -62.98
CA THR A 135 5.64 14.75 -64.14
C THR A 135 5.32 13.62 -65.12
N SER A 136 5.35 13.73 -66.44
CA SER A 136 5.67 14.74 -67.46
C SER A 136 5.41 14.05 -68.82
N HIS A 137 5.29 14.83 -69.89
CA HIS A 137 5.67 14.50 -71.29
C HIS A 137 5.41 13.10 -71.85
N GLU A 138 4.53 13.04 -72.86
CA GLU A 138 4.89 12.87 -74.28
C GLU A 138 3.74 13.35 -75.18
#